data_AF-A0A7S0MIX4-F1
#
_entry.id   AF-A0A7S0MIX4-F1
#
_cell.length_a   1.000
_cell.length_b   1.000
_cell.length_c   1.000
_cell.angle_alpha   90.00
_cell.angle_beta   90.00
_cell.angle_gamma   90.00
#
_symmetry.space_group_name_H-M   'P 1'
#
loop_
_entity.id
_entity.type
_entity.pdbx_description
1 polymer ?
#
loop_
_entity_poly.entity_id
_entity_poly.type
_entity_poly.pdbx_seq_one_letter_code
_entity_poly.pdbx_strand_id
1 'polypeptide(L)'
;TIMAGFTGIRFSIVCEKLDFTEVSDLYQGIHALGVEIEVDEVSTCLIGEEPRVFEAIRVIFGRALRKGGMFFTATFSAGCPGEPNGPPCIPRKNVPNSERETATEPLEEHPDEREWSAEASNFATSVKCQFALYPLGIPNYMSTIYDEIAVAKESSVYSGGKHFCTCLDGPAVAVFRHLRAAFLNARRAAPHVVMTCSVRVRPSPVQARLSPKSVRAHMGLGRHWDSESRRDGGTLPSQSMTGARAGPASHLTRMLTR
;
A
#
# COMPACT_ATOMS: atom_id res chain seq x y z
N THR A 1 13.41 -13.23 -14.74
CA THR A 1 12.99 -12.05 -15.53
C THR A 1 11.82 -11.42 -14.83
N ILE A 2 11.98 -10.22 -14.26
CA ILE A 2 10.83 -9.45 -13.75
C ILE A 2 9.93 -9.26 -14.95
N MET A 3 8.70 -9.80 -14.95
CA MET A 3 7.76 -9.53 -16.04
C MET A 3 7.57 -8.02 -16.08
N ALA A 4 8.23 -7.37 -17.03
CA ALA A 4 8.07 -5.98 -17.30
C ALA A 4 6.63 -5.76 -17.71
N GLY A 5 5.98 -4.85 -17.01
CA GLY A 5 4.54 -4.76 -16.94
C GLY A 5 4.18 -3.46 -16.28
N PHE A 6 3.12 -2.87 -16.77
CA PHE A 6 2.68 -1.56 -16.31
C PHE A 6 2.24 -1.63 -14.86
N THR A 7 2.51 -0.54 -14.14
CA THR A 7 2.03 -0.29 -12.79
C THR A 7 1.06 0.87 -12.88
N GLY A 8 -0.07 0.72 -12.19
CA GLY A 8 -1.03 1.78 -11.95
C GLY A 8 -0.92 2.25 -10.51
N ILE A 9 -1.18 3.53 -10.28
CA ILE A 9 -1.49 4.06 -8.95
C ILE A 9 -2.71 4.96 -9.08
N ARG A 10 -3.73 4.72 -8.25
CA ARG A 10 -4.85 5.64 -8.06
C ARG A 10 -4.79 6.23 -6.67
N PHE A 11 -4.83 7.56 -6.56
CA PHE A 11 -4.60 8.24 -5.29
C PHE A 11 -5.41 9.52 -5.14
N SER A 12 -5.53 9.97 -3.89
CA SER A 12 -6.07 11.28 -3.53
C SER A 12 -5.13 11.96 -2.53
N ILE A 13 -4.93 13.27 -2.71
CA ILE A 13 -4.10 14.09 -1.81
C ILE A 13 -4.97 15.18 -1.20
N VAL A 14 -4.87 15.35 0.10
CA VAL A 14 -5.48 16.46 0.83
C VAL A 14 -4.40 17.49 1.16
N CYS A 15 -4.57 18.70 0.63
CA CYS A 15 -3.69 19.85 0.87
C CYS A 15 -4.47 20.96 1.56
N GLU A 16 -3.90 21.56 2.60
CA GLU A 16 -4.54 22.65 3.36
C GLU A 16 -4.57 23.97 2.58
N LYS A 17 -3.54 24.23 1.75
CA LYS A 17 -3.32 25.52 1.09
C LYS A 17 -3.45 25.45 -0.43
N LEU A 18 -3.98 24.35 -0.97
CA LEU A 18 -4.11 24.17 -2.41
C LEU A 18 -5.47 24.72 -2.86
N ASP A 19 -5.43 25.78 -3.66
CA ASP A 19 -6.61 26.26 -4.37
C ASP A 19 -6.91 25.32 -5.56
N PHE A 20 -8.19 25.18 -5.91
CA PHE A 20 -8.61 24.37 -7.05
C PHE A 20 -7.92 24.78 -8.36
N THR A 21 -7.66 26.08 -8.54
CA THR A 21 -6.96 26.63 -9.72
C THR A 21 -5.50 26.18 -9.82
N GLU A 22 -4.89 25.77 -8.72
CA GLU A 22 -3.48 25.36 -8.62
C GLU A 22 -3.29 23.84 -8.68
N VAL A 23 -4.37 23.05 -8.75
CA VAL A 23 -4.29 21.58 -8.77
C VAL A 23 -3.45 21.08 -9.94
N SER A 24 -3.54 21.75 -11.10
CA SER A 24 -2.77 21.39 -12.30
C SER A 24 -1.26 21.53 -12.12
N ASP A 25 -0.79 22.42 -11.23
CA ASP A 25 0.64 22.63 -10.93
C ASP A 25 1.29 21.37 -10.36
N LEU A 26 0.52 20.54 -9.65
CA LEU A 26 1.02 19.28 -9.10
C LEU A 26 1.49 18.33 -10.22
N TYR A 27 0.83 18.38 -11.37
CA TYR A 27 1.01 17.44 -12.49
C TYR A 27 1.87 17.98 -13.62
N GLN A 28 2.32 19.24 -13.54
CA GLN A 28 3.09 19.89 -14.59
C GLN A 28 4.36 19.09 -14.97
N GLY A 29 4.50 18.72 -16.23
CA GLY A 29 5.67 17.96 -16.72
C GLY A 29 5.72 16.47 -16.35
N ILE A 30 4.75 15.95 -15.58
CA ILE A 30 4.74 14.52 -15.20
C ILE A 30 4.61 13.61 -16.42
N HIS A 31 3.91 14.03 -17.48
CA HIS A 31 3.80 13.30 -18.74
C HIS A 31 5.17 13.02 -19.40
N ALA A 32 6.19 13.85 -19.14
CA ALA A 32 7.54 13.66 -19.68
C ALA A 32 8.23 12.42 -19.10
N LEU A 33 7.76 11.89 -17.96
CA LEU A 33 8.20 10.62 -17.38
C LEU A 33 7.61 9.40 -18.12
N GLY A 34 6.80 9.61 -19.17
CA GLY A 34 6.18 8.52 -19.93
C GLY A 34 5.00 7.85 -19.22
N VAL A 35 4.46 8.48 -18.17
CA VAL A 35 3.24 8.03 -17.46
C VAL A 35 2.00 8.71 -18.05
N GLU A 36 0.93 7.94 -18.22
CA GLU A 36 -0.40 8.45 -18.52
C GLU A 36 -1.06 8.94 -17.24
N ILE A 37 -1.78 10.07 -17.32
CA ILE A 37 -2.44 10.71 -16.18
C ILE A 37 -3.93 10.83 -16.50
N GLU A 38 -4.77 10.38 -15.58
CA GLU A 38 -6.21 10.60 -15.59
C GLU A 38 -6.63 11.19 -14.26
N VAL A 39 -7.30 12.34 -14.28
CA VAL A 39 -7.77 13.04 -13.09
C VAL A 39 -9.29 13.11 -13.15
N ASP A 40 -9.94 12.72 -12.07
CA ASP A 40 -11.38 12.87 -11.86
C ASP A 40 -11.68 13.64 -10.57
N GLU A 41 -12.96 13.80 -10.24
CA GLU A 41 -13.40 14.56 -9.06
C GLU A 41 -12.99 13.92 -7.72
N VAL A 42 -12.60 12.64 -7.72
CA VAL A 42 -12.27 11.87 -6.51
C VAL A 42 -10.76 11.67 -6.37
N SER A 43 -10.07 11.40 -7.48
CA SER A 43 -8.74 10.84 -7.48
C SER A 43 -7.95 11.13 -8.76
N THR A 44 -6.67 10.82 -8.70
CA THR A 44 -5.77 10.81 -9.86
C THR A 44 -5.22 9.42 -10.07
N CYS A 45 -5.25 8.96 -11.31
CA CYS A 45 -4.66 7.71 -11.77
C CYS A 45 -3.40 8.02 -12.58
N LEU A 46 -2.30 7.35 -12.25
CA LEU A 46 -1.11 7.29 -13.10
C LEU A 46 -0.93 5.85 -13.57
N ILE A 47 -0.66 5.66 -14.86
CA ILE A 47 -0.35 4.35 -15.43
C ILE A 47 0.91 4.47 -16.28
N GLY A 48 1.87 3.58 -16.05
CA GLY A 48 3.13 3.59 -16.78
C GLY A 48 4.06 2.46 -16.35
N GLU A 49 5.30 2.52 -16.80
CA GLU A 49 6.32 1.58 -16.35
C GLU A 49 6.71 1.83 -14.90
N GLU A 50 7.19 0.76 -14.25
CA GLU A 50 7.32 0.73 -12.80
C GLU A 50 8.26 1.77 -12.18
N PRO A 51 9.51 2.05 -12.63
CA PRO A 51 10.28 3.11 -11.96
C PRO A 51 9.62 4.49 -12.13
N ARG A 52 9.08 4.75 -13.33
CA ARG A 52 8.52 6.04 -13.75
C ARG A 52 7.27 6.41 -12.95
N VAL A 53 6.42 5.45 -12.61
CA VAL A 53 5.23 5.67 -11.77
C VAL A 53 5.62 6.04 -10.33
N PHE A 54 6.61 5.35 -9.76
CA PHE A 54 7.10 5.65 -8.41
C PHE A 54 7.88 6.97 -8.34
N GLU A 55 8.57 7.35 -9.41
CA GLU A 55 9.17 8.68 -9.53
C GLU A 55 8.07 9.76 -9.57
N ALA A 56 7.10 9.61 -10.48
CA ALA A 56 6.02 10.57 -10.67
C ALA A 56 5.25 10.85 -9.38
N ILE A 57 4.89 9.80 -8.62
CA ILE A 57 4.15 9.99 -7.37
C ILE A 57 4.98 10.72 -6.30
N ARG A 58 6.30 10.52 -6.26
CA ARG A 58 7.16 11.24 -5.33
C ARG A 58 7.35 12.70 -5.70
N VAL A 59 7.44 13.00 -7.00
CA VAL A 59 7.44 14.39 -7.50
C VAL A 59 6.13 15.09 -7.11
N ILE A 60 4.98 14.46 -7.40
CA ILE A 60 3.65 14.99 -7.06
C ILE A 60 3.51 15.19 -5.55
N PHE A 61 3.92 14.20 -4.76
CA PHE A 61 3.92 14.30 -3.30
C PHE A 61 4.79 15.46 -2.80
N GLY A 62 6.01 15.62 -3.33
CA GLY A 62 6.91 16.72 -3.01
C GLY A 62 6.31 18.10 -3.32
N ARG A 63 5.62 18.24 -4.45
CA ARG A 63 4.89 19.47 -4.84
C ARG A 63 3.70 19.73 -3.93
N ALA A 64 2.92 18.70 -3.62
CA ALA A 64 1.79 18.80 -2.70
C ALA A 64 2.24 19.25 -1.31
N LEU A 65 3.39 18.79 -0.80
CA LEU A 65 3.95 19.26 0.47
C LEU A 65 4.17 20.78 0.50
N ARG A 66 4.62 21.38 -0.61
CA ARG A 66 4.82 22.85 -0.71
C ARG A 66 3.48 23.60 -0.64
N LYS A 67 2.39 22.95 -1.04
CA LYS A 67 1.01 23.45 -0.97
C LYS A 67 0.28 23.02 0.32
N GLY A 68 1.02 22.60 1.35
CA GLY A 68 0.44 22.18 2.64
C GLY A 68 -0.20 20.79 2.60
N GLY A 69 0.29 19.87 1.77
CA GLY A 69 -0.12 18.48 1.74
C GLY A 69 -0.03 17.81 3.11
N MET A 70 -1.14 17.27 3.60
CA MET A 70 -1.25 16.70 4.94
C MET A 70 -1.45 15.18 4.93
N PHE A 71 -2.22 14.70 3.96
CA PHE A 71 -2.64 13.31 3.87
C PHE A 71 -2.71 12.87 2.42
N PHE A 72 -2.28 11.64 2.18
CA PHE A 72 -2.24 10.99 0.89
C PHE A 72 -2.76 9.57 1.07
N THR A 73 -3.67 9.13 0.22
CA THR A 73 -4.11 7.74 0.17
C THR A 73 -3.99 7.23 -1.25
N ALA A 74 -3.51 6.01 -1.42
CA ALA A 74 -3.27 5.44 -2.73
C ALA A 74 -3.49 3.93 -2.78
N THR A 75 -3.76 3.46 -3.98
CA THR A 75 -3.83 2.05 -4.36
C THR A 75 -2.91 1.84 -5.55
N PHE A 76 -1.82 1.11 -5.35
CA PHE A 76 -0.97 0.60 -6.41
C PHE A 76 -1.54 -0.72 -6.94
N SER A 77 -1.43 -0.94 -8.24
CA SER A 77 -1.83 -2.19 -8.89
C SER A 77 -0.88 -2.54 -10.03
N ALA A 78 -0.57 -3.83 -10.19
CA ALA A 78 0.17 -4.35 -11.32
C ALA A 78 -0.37 -5.74 -11.68
N GLY A 79 -0.46 -6.03 -12.98
CA GLY A 79 -0.98 -7.32 -13.47
C GLY A 79 -2.50 -7.48 -13.33
N CYS A 80 -3.23 -6.36 -13.24
CA CYS A 80 -4.69 -6.40 -13.29
C CYS A 80 -5.15 -6.94 -14.66
N PRO A 81 -6.03 -7.97 -14.69
CA PRO A 81 -6.48 -8.59 -15.93
C PRO A 81 -7.39 -7.68 -16.79
N GLY A 82 -7.90 -6.58 -16.22
CA GLY A 82 -8.93 -5.75 -16.84
C GLY A 82 -10.33 -6.33 -16.67
N GLU A 83 -11.32 -5.64 -17.25
CA GLU A 83 -12.69 -6.18 -17.32
C GLU A 83 -12.76 -7.33 -18.34
N PRO A 84 -13.67 -8.31 -18.18
CA PRO A 84 -13.78 -9.48 -19.07
C PRO A 84 -13.88 -9.19 -20.57
N ASN A 85 -14.23 -7.96 -20.97
CA ASN A 85 -14.24 -7.48 -22.36
C ASN A 85 -13.62 -6.08 -22.52
N GLY A 86 -12.92 -5.60 -21.51
CA GLY A 86 -12.28 -4.28 -21.51
C GLY A 86 -10.81 -4.36 -21.89
N PRO A 87 -10.18 -3.23 -22.26
CA PRO A 87 -8.74 -3.21 -22.41
C PRO A 87 -8.07 -3.54 -21.06
N PRO A 88 -6.90 -4.22 -21.08
CA PRO A 88 -6.12 -4.43 -19.86
C PRO A 88 -5.70 -3.10 -19.25
N CYS A 89 -5.41 -3.08 -17.95
CA CYS A 89 -4.99 -1.86 -17.22
C CYS A 89 -3.55 -1.46 -17.57
N ILE A 90 -3.34 -1.01 -18.80
CA ILE A 90 -2.06 -0.56 -19.37
C ILE A 90 -2.27 0.82 -20.03
N PRO A 91 -1.21 1.60 -20.31
CA PRO A 91 -1.35 2.89 -20.99
C PRO A 91 -2.10 2.73 -22.32
N ARG A 92 -2.97 3.69 -22.67
CA ARG A 92 -3.83 3.64 -23.86
C ARG A 92 -3.04 3.42 -25.14
N LYS A 93 -1.87 4.06 -25.26
CA LYS A 93 -0.95 3.92 -26.41
C LYS A 93 -0.40 2.49 -26.58
N ASN A 94 -0.48 1.67 -25.53
CA ASN A 94 0.01 0.29 -25.47
C ASN A 94 -1.13 -0.76 -25.54
N VAL A 95 -2.39 -0.34 -25.61
CA VAL A 95 -3.51 -1.27 -25.87
C VAL A 95 -3.31 -1.88 -27.27
N PRO A 96 -3.23 -3.22 -27.38
CA PRO A 96 -3.09 -3.86 -28.69
C PRO A 96 -4.32 -3.53 -29.55
N ASN A 97 -4.13 -2.80 -30.65
CA ASN A 97 -5.11 -2.83 -31.74
C ASN A 97 -4.96 -4.17 -32.44
N SER A 98 -6.04 -4.72 -33.00
CA SER A 98 -6.09 -6.04 -33.67
C SER A 98 -5.09 -6.26 -34.81
N GLU A 99 -4.29 -5.25 -35.16
CA GLU A 99 -3.26 -5.26 -36.20
C GLU A 99 -1.84 -4.94 -35.69
N ARG A 100 -1.66 -4.69 -34.39
CA ARG A 100 -0.33 -4.56 -33.77
C ARG A 100 -0.06 -5.80 -32.93
N GLU A 101 0.50 -6.81 -33.58
CA GLU A 101 1.29 -7.82 -32.90
C GLU A 101 2.21 -7.13 -31.91
N THR A 102 2.25 -7.68 -30.70
CA THR A 102 3.06 -7.28 -29.55
C THR A 102 4.41 -6.70 -29.98
N ALA A 103 4.46 -5.39 -30.14
CA ALA A 103 5.71 -4.64 -30.23
C ALA A 103 6.35 -4.75 -28.84
N THR A 104 7.09 -5.83 -28.68
CA THR A 104 8.00 -6.07 -27.57
C THR A 104 9.24 -5.23 -27.87
N GLU A 105 9.05 -3.91 -27.94
CA GLU A 105 10.19 -3.01 -27.85
C GLU A 105 10.88 -3.36 -26.52
N PRO A 106 12.19 -3.64 -26.53
CA PRO A 106 12.90 -3.94 -25.30
C PRO A 106 12.64 -2.78 -24.34
N LEU A 107 12.08 -3.08 -23.17
CA LEU A 107 11.91 -2.04 -22.17
C LEU A 107 13.31 -1.50 -21.86
N GLU A 108 13.49 -0.22 -22.12
CA GLU A 108 14.72 0.49 -21.77
C GLU A 108 15.08 0.16 -20.31
N GLU A 109 16.37 -0.05 -20.06
CA GLU A 109 16.86 -0.31 -18.71
C GLU A 109 16.25 0.73 -17.75
N HIS A 110 15.55 0.21 -16.75
CA HIS A 110 14.80 1.02 -15.81
C HIS A 110 15.76 1.91 -15.01
N PRO A 111 15.58 3.24 -14.98
CA PRO A 111 16.50 4.12 -14.28
C PRO A 111 16.54 3.76 -12.79
N ASP A 112 17.75 3.59 -12.26
CA ASP A 112 17.99 3.49 -10.81
C ASP A 112 17.33 4.71 -10.14
N GLU A 113 16.87 4.57 -8.90
CA GLU A 113 16.34 5.70 -8.12
C GLU A 113 17.32 6.88 -8.07
N ARG A 114 18.63 6.61 -8.22
CA ARG A 114 19.72 7.59 -8.32
C ARG A 114 19.66 8.48 -9.56
N GLU A 115 19.00 8.01 -10.63
CA GLU A 115 18.84 8.72 -11.90
C GLU A 115 17.53 9.51 -11.97
N TRP A 116 16.64 9.35 -10.98
CA TRP A 116 15.40 10.10 -10.90
C TRP A 116 15.65 11.59 -10.71
N SER A 117 14.68 12.39 -11.14
CA SER A 117 14.66 13.84 -10.92
C SER A 117 14.88 14.19 -9.45
N ALA A 118 15.64 15.26 -9.21
CA ALA A 118 15.89 15.75 -7.86
C ALA A 118 14.59 16.07 -7.11
N GLU A 119 13.52 16.50 -7.81
CA GLU A 119 12.20 16.73 -7.22
C GLU A 119 11.61 15.48 -6.54
N ALA A 120 11.90 14.28 -7.03
CA ALA A 120 11.43 13.03 -6.44
C ALA A 120 12.05 12.75 -5.06
N SER A 121 13.10 13.47 -4.66
CA SER A 121 13.75 13.31 -3.35
C SER A 121 13.89 14.61 -2.56
N ASN A 122 13.62 15.77 -3.18
CA ASN A 122 13.79 17.10 -2.58
C ASN A 122 12.62 17.49 -1.66
N PHE A 123 12.37 16.67 -0.63
CA PHE A 123 11.44 16.98 0.46
C PHE A 123 11.96 16.43 1.79
N ALA A 124 12.33 17.34 2.70
CA ALA A 124 12.81 17.01 4.03
C ALA A 124 11.64 16.88 5.03
N THR A 125 10.75 15.92 4.81
CA THR A 125 9.64 15.64 5.72
C THR A 125 9.66 14.20 6.21
N SER A 126 9.08 13.99 7.39
CA SER A 126 8.80 12.67 7.91
C SER A 126 7.32 12.37 7.81
N VAL A 127 6.98 11.11 7.60
CA VAL A 127 5.61 10.65 7.44
C VAL A 127 5.36 9.44 8.32
N LYS A 128 4.10 9.25 8.70
CA LYS A 128 3.58 7.95 9.13
C LYS A 128 2.79 7.35 7.98
N CYS A 129 3.02 6.09 7.68
CA CYS A 129 2.32 5.34 6.65
C CYS A 129 1.67 4.10 7.26
N GLN A 130 0.47 3.78 6.80
CA GLN A 130 -0.13 2.46 6.96
C GLN A 130 -0.28 1.87 5.57
N PHE A 131 0.18 0.64 5.36
CA PHE A 131 0.02 -0.03 4.07
C PHE A 131 -0.45 -1.47 4.24
N ALA A 132 -1.15 -1.96 3.24
CA ALA A 132 -1.61 -3.34 3.15
C ALA A 132 -1.33 -3.88 1.75
N LEU A 133 -0.95 -5.15 1.69
CA LEU A 133 -0.55 -5.83 0.47
C LEU A 133 -1.52 -6.96 0.16
N TYR A 134 -1.92 -7.06 -1.10
CA TYR A 134 -2.86 -8.04 -1.62
C TYR A 134 -2.24 -8.75 -2.82
N PRO A 135 -1.46 -9.81 -2.60
CA PRO A 135 -1.03 -10.71 -3.68
C PRO A 135 -2.23 -11.57 -4.12
N LEU A 136 -2.69 -11.36 -5.35
CA LEU A 136 -3.89 -11.98 -5.91
C LEU A 136 -3.50 -13.06 -6.93
N GLY A 137 -4.39 -14.04 -7.10
CA GLY A 137 -4.20 -15.13 -8.07
C GLY A 137 -3.24 -16.23 -7.60
N ILE A 138 -2.88 -16.25 -6.31
CA ILE A 138 -2.08 -17.33 -5.70
C ILE A 138 -2.76 -17.87 -4.43
N PRO A 139 -2.69 -19.20 -4.17
CA PRO A 139 -3.31 -19.79 -2.99
C PRO A 139 -2.58 -19.43 -1.69
N ASN A 140 -1.26 -19.24 -1.76
CA ASN A 140 -0.40 -19.02 -0.59
C ASN A 140 -0.08 -17.53 -0.36
N TYR A 141 -0.99 -16.62 -0.68
CA TYR A 141 -0.76 -15.17 -0.62
C TYR A 141 -0.23 -14.68 0.75
N MET A 142 -0.62 -15.34 1.84
CA MET A 142 -0.15 -15.02 3.19
C MET A 142 1.37 -15.22 3.36
N SER A 143 1.98 -16.18 2.67
CA SER A 143 3.43 -16.38 2.72
C SER A 143 4.17 -15.14 2.22
N THR A 144 3.78 -14.62 1.06
CA THR A 144 4.28 -13.35 0.50
C THR A 144 4.08 -12.18 1.46
N ILE A 145 2.92 -12.10 2.13
CA ILE A 145 2.67 -11.04 3.11
C ILE A 145 3.61 -11.18 4.32
N TYR A 146 3.84 -12.38 4.83
CA TYR A 146 4.74 -12.61 5.96
C TYR A 146 6.20 -12.31 5.62
N ASP A 147 6.64 -12.65 4.41
CA ASP A 147 7.97 -12.31 3.91
C ASP A 147 8.16 -10.79 3.87
N GLU A 148 7.17 -10.04 3.35
CA GLU A 148 7.25 -8.58 3.35
C GLU A 148 7.16 -7.96 4.75
N ILE A 149 6.44 -8.58 5.69
CA ILE A 149 6.46 -8.16 7.09
C ILE A 149 7.85 -8.37 7.71
N ALA A 150 8.55 -9.46 7.35
CA ALA A 150 9.92 -9.70 7.82
C ALA A 150 10.87 -8.63 7.27
N VAL A 151 10.79 -8.33 5.97
CA VAL A 151 11.55 -7.23 5.34
C VAL A 151 11.23 -5.88 5.99
N ALA A 152 9.96 -5.62 6.31
CA ALA A 152 9.56 -4.42 7.03
C ALA A 152 10.23 -4.33 8.40
N LYS A 153 10.20 -5.39 9.21
CA LYS A 153 10.82 -5.41 10.55
C LYS A 153 12.32 -5.14 10.54
N GLU A 154 13.02 -5.47 9.45
CA GLU A 154 14.44 -5.17 9.27
C GLU A 154 14.69 -3.73 8.78
N SER A 155 13.67 -3.06 8.27
CA SER A 155 13.77 -1.68 7.79
C SER A 155 13.82 -0.67 8.95
N SER A 156 14.57 0.42 8.75
CA SER A 156 14.67 1.52 9.72
C SER A 156 13.38 2.33 9.88
N VAL A 157 12.34 2.04 9.08
CA VAL A 157 11.07 2.78 9.07
C VAL A 157 9.93 1.97 9.65
N TYR A 158 10.13 0.73 10.10
CA TYR A 158 9.06 -0.05 10.70
C TYR A 158 8.63 0.49 12.06
N SER A 159 7.32 0.57 12.26
CA SER A 159 6.72 1.13 13.48
C SER A 159 5.62 0.24 14.09
N GLY A 160 5.52 -1.01 13.63
CA GLY A 160 4.59 -2.02 14.16
C GLY A 160 3.53 -2.49 13.17
N GLY A 161 2.73 -3.45 13.60
CA GLY A 161 1.53 -3.90 12.90
C GLY A 161 0.26 -3.39 13.59
N LYS A 162 -0.81 -3.22 12.82
CA LYS A 162 -2.18 -3.01 13.33
C LYS A 162 -3.12 -3.98 12.64
N HIS A 163 -4.36 -4.03 13.09
CA HIS A 163 -5.39 -4.76 12.34
C HIS A 163 -5.41 -4.25 10.91
N PHE A 164 -5.23 -5.19 9.97
CA PHE A 164 -5.31 -4.99 8.52
C PHE A 164 -4.16 -4.23 7.85
N CYS A 165 -3.13 -3.77 8.59
CA CYS A 165 -2.02 -3.04 7.97
C CYS A 165 -0.69 -3.13 8.72
N THR A 166 0.40 -2.89 7.99
CA THR A 166 1.73 -2.64 8.52
C THR A 166 1.97 -1.13 8.61
N CYS A 167 2.55 -0.67 9.72
CA CYS A 167 2.81 0.75 9.97
C CYS A 167 4.29 1.07 9.74
N LEU A 168 4.55 2.16 9.01
CA LEU A 168 5.88 2.74 8.83
C LEU A 168 5.92 4.17 9.40
N ASP A 169 7.05 4.58 9.98
CA ASP A 169 7.31 5.94 10.44
C ASP A 169 8.77 6.31 10.17
N GLY A 170 8.98 7.41 9.45
CA GLY A 170 10.34 7.87 9.16
C GLY A 170 10.39 8.92 8.06
N PRO A 171 11.59 9.21 7.51
CA PRO A 171 11.75 10.10 6.37
C PRO A 171 10.89 9.64 5.19
N ALA A 172 10.18 10.56 4.54
CA ALA A 172 9.25 10.25 3.45
C ALA A 172 9.93 9.46 2.32
N VAL A 173 11.15 9.86 1.94
CA VAL A 173 11.95 9.16 0.93
C VAL A 173 12.19 7.68 1.30
N ALA A 174 12.52 7.40 2.56
CA ALA A 174 12.75 6.04 3.03
C ALA A 174 11.44 5.21 3.07
N VAL A 175 10.33 5.83 3.47
CA VAL A 175 9.00 5.20 3.46
C VAL A 175 8.55 4.86 2.04
N PHE A 176 8.64 5.79 1.08
CA PHE A 176 8.29 5.52 -0.32
C PHE A 176 9.21 4.46 -0.94
N ARG A 177 10.50 4.45 -0.61
CA ARG A 177 11.42 3.40 -1.04
C ARG A 177 11.00 2.02 -0.52
N HIS A 178 10.61 1.94 0.75
CA HIS A 178 10.12 0.68 1.32
C HIS A 178 8.82 0.23 0.66
N LEU A 179 7.86 1.14 0.43
CA LEU A 179 6.61 0.83 -0.29
C LEU A 179 6.88 0.28 -1.70
N ARG A 180 7.81 0.90 -2.45
CA ARG A 180 8.21 0.41 -3.78
C ARG A 180 8.82 -0.99 -3.70
N ALA A 181 9.75 -1.20 -2.77
CA ALA A 181 10.39 -2.50 -2.59
C ALA A 181 9.37 -3.59 -2.24
N ALA A 182 8.47 -3.33 -1.29
CA ALA A 182 7.42 -4.26 -0.88
C ALA A 182 6.48 -4.63 -2.05
N PHE A 183 6.07 -3.63 -2.83
CA PHE A 183 5.25 -3.84 -4.02
C PHE A 183 5.97 -4.70 -5.08
N LEU A 184 7.25 -4.40 -5.36
CA LEU A 184 8.05 -5.12 -6.34
C LEU A 184 8.33 -6.57 -5.93
N ASN A 185 8.63 -6.81 -4.66
CA ASN A 185 8.85 -8.16 -4.15
C ASN A 185 7.57 -9.00 -4.28
N ALA A 186 6.43 -8.45 -3.86
CA ALA A 186 5.13 -9.10 -4.01
C ALA A 186 4.81 -9.42 -5.47
N ARG A 187 5.13 -8.50 -6.38
CA ARG A 187 4.91 -8.66 -7.82
C ARG A 187 5.77 -9.78 -8.43
N ARG A 188 6.92 -10.12 -7.82
CA ARG A 188 7.70 -11.30 -8.24
C ARG A 188 7.04 -12.61 -7.81
N ALA A 189 6.21 -12.58 -6.76
CA ALA A 189 5.58 -13.76 -6.19
C ALA A 189 4.16 -14.01 -6.71
N ALA A 190 3.44 -12.99 -7.18
CA ALA A 190 2.05 -13.10 -7.62
C ALA A 190 1.81 -12.42 -8.99
N PRO A 191 0.91 -12.96 -9.83
CA PRO A 191 0.61 -12.42 -11.16
C PRO A 191 -0.15 -11.09 -11.11
N HIS A 192 -0.94 -10.86 -10.06
CA HIS A 192 -1.67 -9.62 -9.82
C HIS A 192 -1.40 -9.17 -8.39
N VAL A 193 -0.94 -7.94 -8.21
CA VAL A 193 -0.69 -7.36 -6.88
C VAL A 193 -1.43 -6.05 -6.76
N VAL A 194 -2.10 -5.87 -5.62
CA VAL A 194 -2.63 -4.58 -5.18
C VAL A 194 -1.95 -4.20 -3.86
N MET A 195 -1.60 -2.93 -3.68
CA MET A 195 -1.09 -2.41 -2.41
C MET A 195 -1.79 -1.09 -2.09
N THR A 196 -2.44 -1.00 -0.95
CA THR A 196 -3.00 0.26 -0.46
C THR A 196 -2.03 0.91 0.50
N CYS A 197 -1.96 2.24 0.50
CA CYS A 197 -1.25 2.98 1.52
C CYS A 197 -1.98 4.28 1.89
N SER A 198 -1.88 4.64 3.16
CA SER A 198 -2.33 5.91 3.72
C SER A 198 -1.16 6.58 4.41
N VAL A 199 -0.69 7.68 3.86
CA VAL A 199 0.49 8.43 4.30
C VAL A 199 0.04 9.76 4.88
N ARG A 200 0.49 10.04 6.10
CA ARG A 200 0.25 11.32 6.79
C ARG A 200 1.57 12.01 7.06
N VAL A 201 1.64 13.29 6.72
CA VAL A 201 2.79 14.15 7.02
C VAL A 201 2.85 14.40 8.53
N ARG A 202 4.04 14.22 9.11
CA ARG A 202 4.27 14.59 10.51
C ARG A 202 4.44 16.10 10.58
N PRO A 203 3.71 16.79 11.49
CA PRO A 203 3.99 18.18 11.75
C PRO A 203 5.45 18.34 12.21
N SER A 204 6.09 19.44 11.85
CA SER A 204 7.44 19.74 12.34
C SER A 204 7.44 19.80 13.88
N PRO A 205 8.58 19.59 14.57
CA PRO A 205 8.65 19.70 16.02
C PRO A 205 8.11 21.03 16.58
N VAL A 206 8.17 22.11 15.80
CA VAL A 206 7.58 23.41 16.12
C VAL A 206 6.05 23.37 16.07
N GLN A 207 5.48 22.80 15.01
CA GLN A 207 4.02 22.63 14.86
C GLN A 207 3.45 21.60 15.85
N ALA A 208 4.21 20.56 16.18
CA ALA A 208 3.80 19.54 17.15
C ALA A 208 3.62 20.15 18.56
N ARG A 209 4.48 21.10 18.96
CA ARG A 209 4.36 21.85 20.22
C ARG A 209 3.11 22.73 20.29
N LEU A 210 2.67 23.26 19.15
CA LEU A 210 1.48 24.10 19.03
C LEU A 210 0.18 23.29 18.89
N SER A 211 0.25 21.95 18.81
CA SER A 211 -0.94 21.12 18.64
C SER A 211 -1.77 21.01 19.93
N PRO A 212 -3.11 20.88 19.87
CA PRO A 212 -3.96 20.80 21.07
C PRO A 212 -3.63 19.61 22.00
N LYS A 213 -2.98 18.57 21.48
CA LYS A 213 -2.57 17.40 22.26
C LYS A 213 -1.41 17.68 23.21
N SER A 214 -0.48 18.58 22.87
CA SER A 214 0.60 19.00 23.77
C SER A 214 0.10 19.93 24.88
N VAL A 215 -0.97 20.70 24.64
CA VAL A 215 -1.64 21.49 25.68
C VAL A 215 -2.40 20.57 26.66
N ARG A 216 -3.00 19.48 26.16
CA ARG A 216 -3.72 18.50 27.00
C ARG A 216 -2.81 17.69 27.93
N ALA A 217 -1.55 17.49 27.57
CA ALA A 217 -0.55 16.88 28.45
C ALA A 217 -0.22 17.74 29.68
N HIS A 218 -0.43 19.06 29.62
CA HIS A 218 -0.34 19.95 30.79
C HIS A 218 -1.64 20.02 31.62
N MET A 219 -2.72 19.36 31.20
CA MET A 219 -4.01 19.34 31.90
C MET A 219 -4.50 17.93 32.28
N GLY A 220 -3.60 16.94 32.34
CA GLY A 220 -3.87 15.68 33.06
C GLY A 220 -5.13 14.89 32.67
N LEU A 221 -5.63 15.03 31.44
CA LEU A 221 -6.88 14.40 31.01
C LEU A 221 -6.73 13.71 29.66
N GLY A 222 -6.47 12.41 29.72
CA GLY A 222 -6.60 11.49 28.58
C GLY A 222 -6.09 10.11 28.92
N ARG A 223 -7.01 9.17 29.21
CA ARG A 223 -6.67 7.76 29.37
C ARG A 223 -6.10 7.22 28.05
N HIS A 224 -4.86 6.75 28.14
CA HIS A 224 -4.15 6.01 27.11
C HIS A 224 -4.73 4.59 27.04
N TRP A 225 -4.94 4.06 25.83
CA TRP A 225 -5.27 2.64 25.66
C TRP A 225 -3.94 1.89 25.55
N ASP A 226 -3.39 1.49 26.69
CA ASP A 226 -2.22 0.61 26.73
C ASP A 226 -2.63 -0.81 26.35
N SER A 227 -2.12 -1.30 25.22
CA SER A 227 -2.31 -2.67 24.75
C SER A 227 -1.28 -3.66 25.31
N GLU A 228 -0.54 -3.31 26.37
CA GLU A 228 0.41 -4.21 27.02
C GLU A 228 0.21 -4.25 28.54
N SER A 229 -0.76 -5.04 29.00
CA SER A 229 -0.71 -5.65 30.33
C SER A 229 -1.72 -6.80 30.47
N ARG A 230 -1.40 -7.96 29.90
CA ARG A 230 -1.87 -9.25 30.41
C ARG A 230 -0.74 -10.28 30.29
N ARG A 231 0.28 -10.12 31.13
CA ARG A 231 0.88 -11.28 31.79
C ARG A 231 0.08 -11.46 33.06
N ASP A 232 -0.73 -12.50 33.12
CA ASP A 232 -1.01 -13.22 34.36
C ASP A 232 -1.49 -14.61 33.97
N GLY A 233 -0.78 -15.61 34.49
CA GLY A 233 -1.12 -17.01 34.33
C GLY A 233 -2.49 -17.28 34.93
N GLY A 234 -3.40 -17.75 34.10
CA GLY A 234 -4.69 -18.29 34.49
C GLY A 234 -4.79 -19.72 34.00
N THR A 235 -4.67 -20.65 34.94
CA THR A 235 -4.84 -22.10 34.80
C THR A 235 -6.15 -22.43 34.07
N LEU A 236 -6.07 -23.25 33.02
CA LEU A 236 -7.24 -23.81 32.34
C LEU A 236 -8.00 -24.74 33.31
N PRO A 237 -9.33 -24.61 33.50
CA PRO A 237 -10.06 -25.55 34.32
C PRO A 237 -10.22 -26.88 33.59
N SER A 238 -9.72 -27.94 34.22
CA SER A 238 -9.96 -29.34 33.84
C SER A 238 -11.43 -29.68 33.97
N GLN A 239 -12.10 -30.02 32.87
CA GLN A 239 -13.40 -30.68 32.94
C GLN A 239 -13.19 -32.16 33.29
N SER A 240 -13.57 -32.52 34.51
CA SER A 240 -13.74 -33.89 34.97
C SER A 240 -14.96 -34.51 34.29
N MET A 241 -14.75 -35.54 33.48
CA MET A 241 -15.81 -36.49 33.11
C MET A 241 -15.49 -37.87 33.67
N THR A 242 -16.16 -38.19 34.77
CA THR A 242 -16.44 -39.52 35.30
C THR A 242 -17.94 -39.50 35.60
N GLY A 243 -18.83 -40.40 35.20
CA GLY A 243 -18.81 -41.66 34.47
C GLY A 243 -20.12 -42.38 34.84
N ALA A 244 -20.83 -43.02 33.89
CA ALA A 244 -21.78 -44.11 34.18
C ALA A 244 -22.27 -44.81 32.89
N ARG A 245 -22.06 -46.13 32.88
CA ARG A 245 -22.57 -47.24 32.03
C ARG A 245 -24.13 -47.27 31.94
N ALA A 246 -24.85 -48.01 31.08
CA ALA A 246 -24.65 -49.14 30.15
C ALA A 246 -25.87 -49.20 29.16
N GLY A 247 -25.77 -49.99 28.06
CA GLY A 247 -26.70 -50.09 26.90
C GLY A 247 -28.06 -50.79 27.12
N PRO A 248 -28.68 -51.53 26.16
CA PRO A 248 -28.19 -51.98 24.83
C PRO A 248 -29.16 -51.79 23.61
N ALA A 249 -28.59 -52.05 22.42
CA ALA A 249 -29.13 -52.63 21.18
C ALA A 249 -30.59 -52.39 20.70
N SER A 250 -30.76 -51.91 19.46
CA SER A 250 -31.49 -52.66 18.42
C SER A 250 -31.39 -52.04 17.01
N HIS A 251 -31.29 -52.96 16.05
CA HIS A 251 -31.40 -52.90 14.59
C HIS A 251 -32.18 -51.77 13.91
N LEU A 252 -31.68 -51.28 12.75
CA LEU A 252 -32.33 -51.42 11.42
C LEU A 252 -31.52 -50.80 10.26
N THR A 253 -30.69 -51.65 9.63
CA THR A 253 -30.67 -52.04 8.20
C THR A 253 -31.15 -51.07 7.09
N ARG A 254 -30.25 -50.83 6.11
CA ARG A 254 -30.40 -50.63 4.63
C ARG A 254 -31.18 -49.37 4.15
N MET A 255 -30.93 -48.79 2.98
CA MET A 255 -30.43 -49.34 1.70
C MET A 255 -29.92 -48.23 0.76
N LEU A 256 -28.97 -48.62 -0.09
CA LEU A 256 -28.50 -47.94 -1.31
C LEU A 256 -29.58 -47.90 -2.42
N THR A 257 -29.24 -47.16 -3.47
CA THR A 257 -29.83 -47.02 -4.83
C THR A 257 -30.85 -45.87 -4.94
N ARG A 258 -30.77 -44.97 -5.92
CA ARG A 258 -30.19 -45.01 -7.27
C ARG A 258 -29.80 -43.60 -7.72
#